data_AF-A0A832AWU3-F1
#
_entry.id   AF-A0A832AWU3-F1
#
_cell.length_a   1.000
_cell.length_b   1.000
_cell.length_c   1.000
_cell.angle_alpha   90.00
_cell.angle_beta   90.00
_cell.angle_gamma   90.00
#
_symmetry.space_group_name_H-M   'P 1'
#
loop_
_entity.id
_entity.type
_entity.pdbx_description
1 polymer ?
#
loop_
_entity_poly.entity_id
_entity_poly.type
_entity_poly.pdbx_seq_one_letter_code
_entity_poly.pdbx_strand_id
1 'polypeptide(L)'
;MTGQTSPVADVTHCRLGSAPRRDARRCRRPGWAFVQQGADAGTADRRRHILRAARDPVRGLSCYEVCANIASKSAPTCRRSTVPESEEERTATSPDDGRGARAPAVMSDVAKAAGVSAMTVSRVLNDHPSVRPETRRRVLEAVEELEYRRNPAARALVTRRSLTVGVVAFDATLYGQAATIRGVEHAARDAGYFVSIASGKSIDARSIAEVTESLVAQSVEGLVVVAPRASVLQELRDRTLGVPMVIAGGSQRSGLPTAGADQEAGGRRATKHLLFRGHRTVWHVAGPEDWDDARGRLVGWQSALADAGAVEPRVIRGDWSAASGFRAGVEISRHHDLTAVFVANDQMALGVMLAL
;
A
#
# COMPACT_ATOMS: atom_id res chain seq x y z
N MET A 1 48.21 -32.67 -33.53
CA MET A 1 49.45 -31.86 -33.51
C MET A 1 49.02 -30.39 -33.52
N THR A 2 48.94 -29.76 -32.34
CA THR A 2 49.81 -28.63 -31.87
C THR A 2 49.55 -27.33 -32.65
N GLY A 3 49.24 -26.16 -32.12
CA GLY A 3 49.14 -25.53 -30.78
C GLY A 3 48.62 -24.08 -31.00
N GLN A 4 47.97 -23.42 -30.03
CA GLN A 4 48.45 -22.19 -29.33
C GLN A 4 48.94 -21.04 -30.25
N THR A 5 48.58 -19.75 -30.15
CA THR A 5 48.31 -18.86 -28.99
C THR A 5 47.82 -17.48 -29.50
N SER A 6 47.13 -16.71 -28.64
CA SER A 6 46.77 -15.28 -28.77
C SER A 6 48.01 -14.34 -28.69
N PRO A 7 47.94 -13.02 -29.00
CA PRO A 7 47.53 -12.04 -27.96
C PRO A 7 46.87 -10.71 -28.42
N VAL A 8 46.52 -9.92 -27.40
CA VAL A 8 45.82 -8.62 -27.28
C VAL A 8 46.80 -7.42 -27.29
N ALA A 9 46.32 -6.20 -27.65
CA ALA A 9 46.69 -4.83 -27.18
C ALA A 9 46.43 -3.77 -28.29
N ASP A 10 46.08 -2.48 -28.13
CA ASP A 10 45.64 -1.61 -27.01
C ASP A 10 45.07 -0.29 -27.61
N VAL A 11 44.46 0.51 -26.74
CA VAL A 11 43.66 1.75 -26.80
C VAL A 11 44.22 2.99 -27.55
N THR A 12 43.34 3.86 -28.08
CA THR A 12 43.54 5.34 -28.07
C THR A 12 42.24 6.16 -28.04
N HIS A 13 42.26 7.28 -27.30
CA HIS A 13 41.20 8.16 -26.80
C HIS A 13 40.30 8.93 -27.81
N CYS A 14 39.10 9.31 -27.35
CA CYS A 14 38.19 10.27 -27.99
C CYS A 14 38.19 11.62 -27.25
N ARG A 15 38.39 12.75 -27.97
CA ARG A 15 38.28 14.13 -27.47
C ARG A 15 36.91 14.72 -27.82
N LEU A 16 36.32 15.45 -26.87
CA LEU A 16 35.11 16.27 -27.01
C LEU A 16 35.36 17.49 -27.92
N GLY A 17 34.44 17.76 -28.85
CA GLY A 17 34.41 18.93 -29.71
C GLY A 17 32.98 19.44 -29.94
N SER A 18 32.83 20.76 -29.80
CA SER A 18 31.62 21.59 -29.77
C SER A 18 30.76 21.63 -31.05
N ALA A 19 29.45 21.88 -30.85
CA ALA A 19 28.38 22.03 -31.84
C ALA A 19 28.50 23.24 -32.80
N PRO A 20 27.65 23.29 -33.84
CA PRO A 20 27.03 24.55 -34.26
C PRO A 20 25.49 24.49 -34.33
N ARG A 21 24.87 25.64 -34.01
CA ARG A 21 23.43 25.94 -34.09
C ARG A 21 22.96 26.24 -35.53
N ARG A 22 21.77 25.75 -35.89
CA ARG A 22 20.71 26.26 -36.82
C ARG A 22 19.77 25.06 -37.05
N ASP A 23 18.44 25.10 -37.03
CA ASP A 23 17.53 26.11 -37.55
C ASP A 23 16.16 25.94 -36.86
N ALA A 24 15.57 27.02 -36.35
CA ALA A 24 14.29 27.02 -35.67
C ALA A 24 13.15 27.28 -36.67
N ARG A 25 12.46 26.23 -37.12
CA ARG A 25 11.17 26.34 -37.84
C ARG A 25 10.12 25.40 -37.23
N ARG A 26 9.33 25.99 -36.33
CA ARG A 26 7.85 25.95 -36.29
C ARG A 26 7.18 24.59 -36.59
N CYS A 27 7.07 23.74 -35.56
CA CYS A 27 6.01 22.71 -35.48
C CYS A 27 5.16 22.97 -34.23
N ARG A 28 4.03 23.68 -34.39
CA ARG A 28 2.96 23.70 -33.38
C ARG A 28 2.18 22.39 -33.51
N ARG A 29 2.27 21.50 -32.52
CA ARG A 29 1.32 20.37 -32.35
C ARG A 29 0.13 20.83 -31.49
N PRO A 30 -1.10 20.36 -31.73
CA PRO A 30 -2.24 20.67 -30.85
C PRO A 30 -2.07 19.95 -29.52
N GLY A 31 -2.31 20.68 -28.43
CA GLY A 31 -2.16 20.20 -27.06
C GLY A 31 -3.26 19.22 -26.65
N TRP A 32 -2.86 18.25 -25.84
CA TRP A 32 -3.76 17.40 -25.06
C TRP A 32 -4.56 18.26 -24.08
N ALA A 33 -5.88 18.19 -24.14
CA ALA A 33 -6.76 18.87 -23.21
C ALA A 33 -6.98 17.98 -21.97
N PHE A 34 -6.41 18.39 -20.83
CA PHE A 34 -6.77 17.83 -19.53
C PHE A 34 -7.87 18.68 -18.89
N VAL A 35 -8.97 18.04 -18.51
CA VAL A 35 -9.99 18.62 -17.64
C VAL A 35 -9.93 17.87 -16.31
N GLN A 36 -9.42 18.51 -15.27
CA GLN A 36 -9.71 18.12 -13.89
C GLN A 36 -11.13 18.62 -13.58
N GLN A 37 -12.06 17.70 -13.33
CA GLN A 37 -13.32 18.05 -12.68
C GLN A 37 -13.06 18.18 -11.18
N GLY A 38 -12.94 19.43 -10.73
CA GLY A 38 -13.20 19.79 -9.34
C GLY A 38 -14.69 19.62 -9.06
N ALA A 39 -15.00 19.01 -7.92
CA ALA A 39 -16.35 18.92 -7.41
C ALA A 39 -16.79 20.31 -6.93
N ASP A 40 -17.77 20.91 -7.61
CA ASP A 40 -18.47 22.08 -7.10
C ASP A 40 -19.63 21.62 -6.20
N ALA A 41 -19.45 21.82 -4.89
CA ALA A 41 -20.55 22.06 -3.97
C ALA A 41 -20.47 23.54 -3.56
N GLY A 42 -21.46 24.32 -3.97
CA GLY A 42 -21.49 25.75 -3.76
C GLY A 42 -21.67 26.14 -2.30
N THR A 43 -20.91 27.14 -1.84
CA THR A 43 -21.47 28.31 -1.15
C THR A 43 -20.45 29.46 -1.20
N ALA A 44 -20.99 30.67 -1.26
CA ALA A 44 -20.32 31.89 -1.67
C ALA A 44 -19.51 32.60 -0.56
N ASP A 45 -18.52 33.38 -1.03
CA ASP A 45 -18.16 34.73 -0.56
C ASP A 45 -17.44 34.88 0.81
N ARG A 46 -16.11 35.10 0.78
CA ARG A 46 -15.44 36.42 1.03
C ARG A 46 -13.95 36.27 1.43
N ARG A 47 -13.07 36.84 0.58
CA ARG A 47 -11.94 37.79 0.88
C ARG A 47 -10.99 37.42 2.06
N ARG A 48 -9.65 37.41 1.96
CA ARG A 48 -8.71 38.41 1.39
C ARG A 48 -7.23 38.03 1.73
N HIS A 49 -6.28 38.43 0.86
CA HIS A 49 -4.82 38.66 1.08
C HIS A 49 -3.94 37.40 1.33
N ILE A 50 -2.74 37.18 0.76
CA ILE A 50 -1.60 38.08 0.45
C ILE A 50 -0.82 37.57 -0.80
N LEU A 51 -0.31 38.51 -1.60
CA LEU A 51 0.62 38.36 -2.73
C LEU A 51 2.08 38.63 -2.31
N ARG A 52 3.04 38.06 -3.09
CA ARG A 52 4.50 38.38 -3.22
C ARG A 52 5.41 37.83 -2.10
N ALA A 53 6.65 37.37 -2.31
CA ALA A 53 7.57 37.24 -3.44
C ALA A 53 8.56 36.09 -3.09
N ALA A 54 9.19 35.38 -4.04
CA ALA A 54 10.60 35.64 -4.35
C ALA A 54 11.01 35.01 -5.70
N ARG A 55 11.64 35.84 -6.54
CA ARG A 55 12.51 35.48 -7.66
C ARG A 55 13.93 35.34 -7.10
N ASP A 56 14.60 34.21 -7.29
CA ASP A 56 15.74 34.01 -8.22
C ASP A 56 16.47 32.66 -7.93
N PRO A 57 17.23 32.11 -8.91
CA PRO A 57 17.62 30.70 -8.98
C PRO A 57 19.02 30.42 -8.43
N VAL A 58 19.18 29.28 -7.75
CA VAL A 58 20.52 28.71 -7.48
C VAL A 58 20.77 27.57 -8.47
N ARG A 59 21.80 27.78 -9.29
CA ARG A 59 22.43 26.81 -10.16
C ARG A 59 23.09 25.70 -9.34
N GLY A 60 23.02 24.47 -9.86
CA GLY A 60 24.00 23.42 -9.58
C GLY A 60 23.44 22.26 -8.78
N LEU A 61 22.99 21.22 -9.48
CA LEU A 61 23.38 19.81 -9.32
C LEU A 61 22.51 18.97 -10.27
N SER A 62 23.18 18.33 -11.23
CA SER A 62 22.62 17.47 -12.27
C SER A 62 23.07 16.03 -12.05
N CYS A 63 22.25 15.10 -12.52
CA CYS A 63 22.47 13.65 -12.66
C CYS A 63 22.37 12.81 -11.39
N TYR A 64 21.14 12.40 -11.08
CA TYR A 64 20.90 11.06 -10.54
C TYR A 64 20.54 10.15 -11.72
N GLU A 65 21.53 9.41 -12.21
CA GLU A 65 21.32 8.25 -13.05
C GLU A 65 22.39 7.21 -12.70
N VAL A 66 21.92 5.95 -12.58
CA VAL A 66 22.68 4.69 -12.63
C VAL A 66 23.34 4.20 -11.33
N CYS A 67 22.78 3.12 -10.79
CA CYS A 67 23.52 1.86 -10.62
C CYS A 67 22.57 0.66 -10.39
N ALA A 68 22.28 -0.06 -11.47
CA ALA A 68 21.96 -1.48 -11.44
C ALA A 68 22.85 -2.19 -12.47
N ASN A 69 23.47 -3.29 -12.02
CA ASN A 69 24.19 -4.35 -12.72
C ASN A 69 25.63 -4.10 -13.19
N ILE A 70 26.57 -4.82 -12.58
CA ILE A 70 27.39 -5.86 -13.24
C ILE A 70 27.65 -6.98 -12.22
N ALA A 71 27.13 -8.18 -12.52
CA ALA A 71 27.72 -9.42 -12.04
C ALA A 71 28.88 -9.79 -12.98
N SER A 72 30.11 -9.84 -12.47
CA SER A 72 31.10 -10.89 -12.80
C SER A 72 32.46 -10.62 -12.15
N LYS A 73 32.99 -11.67 -11.50
CA LYS A 73 34.42 -11.97 -11.25
C LYS A 73 35.28 -10.89 -10.58
N SER A 74 35.50 -11.07 -9.27
CA SER A 74 36.83 -11.23 -8.61
C SER A 74 36.68 -10.88 -7.12
N ALA A 75 36.76 -11.88 -6.24
CA ALA A 75 36.70 -11.67 -4.80
C ALA A 75 38.00 -11.01 -4.28
N PRO A 76 37.93 -9.96 -3.44
CA PRO A 76 39.07 -9.58 -2.62
C PRO A 76 39.08 -10.40 -1.33
N THR A 77 40.22 -11.03 -1.08
CA THR A 77 40.58 -11.78 0.12
C THR A 77 40.50 -10.90 1.37
N CYS A 78 39.53 -11.18 2.24
CA CYS A 78 39.47 -10.60 3.58
C CYS A 78 40.50 -11.30 4.47
N ARG A 79 41.63 -10.65 4.74
CA ARG A 79 42.66 -11.14 5.68
C ARG A 79 42.07 -11.21 7.09
N ARG A 80 42.14 -12.39 7.69
CA ARG A 80 41.99 -12.57 9.15
C ARG A 80 43.20 -11.93 9.83
N SER A 81 42.99 -10.85 10.58
CA SER A 81 43.94 -10.41 11.60
C SER A 81 43.59 -11.14 12.89
N THR A 82 44.47 -12.05 13.31
CA THR A 82 44.49 -12.64 14.65
C THR A 82 44.93 -11.58 15.65
N VAL A 83 44.09 -11.28 16.64
CA VAL A 83 44.47 -10.52 17.84
C VAL A 83 44.96 -11.54 18.88
N PRO A 84 46.08 -11.31 19.59
CA PRO A 84 46.59 -12.27 20.57
C PRO A 84 45.76 -12.24 21.85
N GLU A 85 45.49 -13.43 22.40
CA GLU A 85 44.98 -13.66 23.75
C GLU A 85 45.95 -13.08 24.78
N SER A 86 45.43 -12.21 25.65
CA SER A 86 46.05 -11.91 26.94
C SER A 86 44.99 -12.05 28.03
N GLU A 87 45.38 -12.89 28.98
CA GLU A 87 44.78 -13.38 30.22
C GLU A 87 43.73 -12.47 30.90
N GLU A 88 42.52 -13.01 31.08
CA GLU A 88 41.46 -12.47 31.93
C GLU A 88 41.81 -12.62 33.42
N GLU A 89 42.21 -11.52 34.04
CA GLU A 89 42.24 -11.37 35.49
C GLU A 89 40.82 -11.10 36.01
N ARG A 90 40.20 -12.14 36.59
CA ARG A 90 38.87 -12.07 37.23
C ARG A 90 38.89 -11.13 38.44
N THR A 91 38.46 -9.89 38.24
CA THR A 91 37.98 -9.03 39.33
C THR A 91 36.46 -9.14 39.42
N ALA A 92 36.00 -9.74 40.52
CA ALA A 92 34.59 -9.85 40.85
C ALA A 92 33.98 -8.45 41.02
N THR A 93 33.13 -8.06 40.07
CA THR A 93 32.29 -6.87 40.21
C THR A 93 30.97 -7.31 40.84
N SER A 94 30.70 -6.82 42.05
CA SER A 94 29.43 -7.00 42.76
C SER A 94 28.26 -6.49 41.91
N PRO A 95 27.07 -7.12 41.97
CA PRO A 95 25.91 -6.65 41.23
C PRO A 95 25.35 -5.39 41.89
N ASP A 96 25.64 -4.22 41.31
CA ASP A 96 25.01 -2.94 41.62
C ASP A 96 23.70 -2.79 40.82
N ASP A 97 22.58 -3.05 41.50
CA ASP A 97 21.33 -2.29 41.55
C ASP A 97 20.94 -1.38 40.35
N GLY A 98 20.94 -1.95 39.15
CA GLY A 98 20.37 -1.34 37.95
C GLY A 98 18.85 -1.53 37.85
N ARG A 99 18.08 -0.74 38.62
CA ARG A 99 16.64 -0.44 38.48
C ARG A 99 15.86 -1.33 37.50
N GLY A 100 15.29 -2.41 38.02
CA GLY A 100 14.32 -3.22 37.30
C GLY A 100 13.19 -2.33 36.77
N ALA A 101 12.88 -2.45 35.48
CA ALA A 101 11.65 -1.90 34.92
C ALA A 101 10.50 -2.38 35.81
N ARG A 102 9.88 -1.47 36.58
CA ARG A 102 8.74 -1.80 37.42
C ARG A 102 7.71 -2.47 36.51
N ALA A 103 7.31 -3.70 36.87
CA ALA A 103 6.26 -4.39 36.14
C ALA A 103 5.04 -3.47 36.01
N PRO A 104 4.39 -3.41 34.83
CA PRO A 104 3.22 -2.57 34.65
C PRO A 104 2.18 -2.89 35.71
N ALA A 105 1.66 -1.85 36.37
CA ALA A 105 0.68 -1.99 37.45
C ALA A 105 -0.49 -2.86 36.99
N VAL A 106 -0.92 -3.80 37.84
CA VAL A 106 -2.08 -4.65 37.57
C VAL A 106 -3.31 -4.13 38.33
N MET A 107 -4.51 -4.57 37.93
CA MET A 107 -5.76 -4.08 38.53
C MET A 107 -5.84 -4.34 40.06
N SER A 108 -5.13 -5.36 40.55
CA SER A 108 -5.00 -5.62 41.99
C SER A 108 -4.18 -4.56 42.74
N ASP A 109 -3.24 -3.88 42.08
CA ASP A 109 -2.42 -2.84 42.71
C ASP A 109 -3.26 -1.58 42.90
N VAL A 110 -4.05 -1.21 41.89
CA VAL A 110 -5.06 -0.13 41.99
C VAL A 110 -6.07 -0.43 43.09
N ALA A 111 -6.53 -1.68 43.18
CA ALA A 111 -7.48 -2.09 44.22
C ALA A 111 -6.90 -1.92 45.64
N LYS A 112 -5.62 -2.29 45.83
CA LYS A 112 -4.90 -2.11 47.10
C LYS A 112 -4.72 -0.63 47.43
N ALA A 113 -4.25 0.18 46.48
CA ALA A 113 -4.02 1.61 46.67
C ALA A 113 -5.31 2.38 47.01
N ALA A 114 -6.43 2.04 46.35
CA ALA A 114 -7.73 2.67 46.61
C ALA A 114 -8.51 2.07 47.80
N GLY A 115 -8.03 0.97 48.40
CA GLY A 115 -8.69 0.28 49.51
C GLY A 115 -10.04 -0.34 49.13
N VAL A 116 -10.15 -0.91 47.93
CA VAL A 116 -11.39 -1.53 47.41
C VAL A 116 -11.11 -2.90 46.79
N SER A 117 -12.17 -3.64 46.43
CA SER A 117 -12.02 -4.89 45.66
C SER A 117 -11.73 -4.62 44.18
N ALA A 118 -11.07 -5.57 43.52
CA ALA A 118 -10.83 -5.55 42.07
C ALA A 118 -12.14 -5.39 41.25
N MET A 119 -13.25 -5.97 41.72
CA MET A 119 -14.58 -5.80 41.12
C MET A 119 -15.07 -4.35 41.19
N THR A 120 -14.76 -3.64 42.28
CA THR A 120 -15.12 -2.23 42.45
C THR A 120 -14.30 -1.35 41.50
N VAL A 121 -13.00 -1.64 41.33
CA VAL A 121 -12.16 -0.97 40.33
C VAL A 121 -12.72 -1.17 38.93
N SER A 122 -13.07 -2.41 38.56
CA SER A 122 -13.70 -2.71 37.27
C SER A 122 -15.01 -1.94 37.05
N ARG A 123 -15.87 -1.82 38.07
CA ARG A 123 -17.11 -1.03 38.00
C ARG A 123 -16.83 0.46 37.81
N VAL A 124 -15.86 1.03 38.52
CA VAL A 124 -15.48 2.44 38.36
C VAL A 124 -14.98 2.69 36.95
N LEU A 125 -14.05 1.86 36.48
CA LEU A 125 -13.47 2.04 35.16
C LEU A 125 -14.53 1.92 34.07
N ASN A 126 -15.52 1.03 34.22
CA ASN A 126 -16.65 0.84 33.27
C ASN A 126 -17.82 1.81 33.51
N ASP A 127 -17.62 2.85 34.31
CA ASP A 127 -18.60 3.88 34.63
C ASP A 127 -19.93 3.37 35.20
N HIS A 128 -19.90 2.29 35.98
CA HIS A 128 -21.09 1.68 36.55
C HIS A 128 -21.75 2.60 37.60
N PRO A 129 -23.09 2.79 37.57
CA PRO A 129 -23.78 3.78 38.43
C PRO A 129 -23.81 3.38 39.92
N SER A 130 -23.58 2.11 40.25
CA SER A 130 -23.67 1.61 41.62
C SER A 130 -22.47 1.98 42.53
N VAL A 131 -21.52 2.81 42.06
CA VAL A 131 -20.33 3.17 42.84
C VAL A 131 -20.50 4.59 43.39
N ARG A 132 -20.37 4.72 44.71
CA ARG A 132 -20.43 6.02 45.39
C ARG A 132 -19.38 6.99 44.83
N PRO A 133 -19.70 8.29 44.67
CA PRO A 133 -18.78 9.28 44.09
C PRO A 133 -17.41 9.32 44.78
N GLU A 134 -17.38 9.21 46.10
CA GLU A 134 -16.15 9.21 46.88
C GLU A 134 -15.24 8.01 46.56
N THR A 135 -15.82 6.81 46.47
CA THR A 135 -15.08 5.59 46.09
C THR A 135 -14.56 5.68 44.66
N ARG A 136 -15.36 6.24 43.75
CA ARG A 136 -14.95 6.48 42.36
C ARG A 136 -13.74 7.41 42.30
N ARG A 137 -13.77 8.52 43.04
CA ARG A 137 -12.64 9.46 43.11
C ARG A 137 -11.34 8.78 43.55
N ARG A 138 -11.38 8.05 44.68
CA ARG A 138 -10.19 7.32 45.20
C ARG A 138 -9.60 6.32 44.19
N VAL A 139 -10.46 5.63 43.45
CA VAL A 139 -10.01 4.69 42.41
C VAL A 139 -9.37 5.43 41.23
N LEU A 140 -9.94 6.55 40.77
CA LEU A 140 -9.38 7.33 39.67
C LEU A 140 -8.02 7.96 40.04
N GLU A 141 -7.88 8.46 41.27
CA GLU A 141 -6.60 8.96 41.82
C GLU A 141 -5.53 7.84 41.82
N ALA A 142 -5.86 6.65 42.31
CA ALA A 142 -4.95 5.51 42.31
C ALA A 142 -4.58 5.01 40.88
N VAL A 143 -5.49 5.14 39.92
CA VAL A 143 -5.23 4.81 38.51
C VAL A 143 -4.21 5.78 37.91
N GLU A 144 -4.34 7.07 38.22
CA GLU A 144 -3.41 8.10 37.75
C GLU A 144 -2.04 7.96 38.40
N GLU A 145 -1.98 7.79 39.72
CA GLU A 145 -0.73 7.62 40.48
C GLU A 145 0.09 6.40 40.03
N LEU A 146 -0.59 5.29 39.73
CA LEU A 146 0.06 4.06 39.28
C LEU A 146 0.26 4.00 37.76
N GLU A 147 -0.10 5.07 37.04
CA GLU A 147 -0.16 5.12 35.57
C GLU A 147 -0.86 3.87 34.96
N TYR A 148 -1.87 3.37 35.67
CA TYR A 148 -2.53 2.12 35.32
C TYR A 148 -3.29 2.26 34.00
N ARG A 149 -2.91 1.44 33.03
CA ARG A 149 -3.65 1.28 31.78
C ARG A 149 -4.28 -0.09 31.75
N ARG A 150 -5.57 -0.16 31.40
CA ARG A 150 -6.24 -1.45 31.20
C ARG A 150 -5.52 -2.24 30.12
N ASN A 151 -5.30 -3.52 30.38
CA ASN A 151 -4.83 -4.45 29.37
C ASN A 151 -6.02 -4.87 28.47
N PRO A 152 -6.02 -4.54 27.16
CA PRO A 152 -7.09 -4.93 26.24
C PRO A 152 -7.27 -6.44 26.15
N ALA A 153 -6.19 -7.22 26.24
CA ALA A 153 -6.25 -8.69 26.21
C ALA A 153 -6.98 -9.25 27.44
N ALA A 154 -6.72 -8.71 28.63
CA ALA A 154 -7.44 -9.11 29.84
C ALA A 154 -8.93 -8.75 29.77
N ARG A 155 -9.26 -7.57 29.20
CA ARG A 155 -10.65 -7.19 28.93
C ARG A 155 -11.30 -8.13 27.92
N ALA A 156 -10.62 -8.50 26.86
CA ALA A 156 -11.13 -9.39 25.82
C ALA A 156 -11.49 -10.77 26.37
N LEU A 157 -10.64 -11.33 27.25
CA LEU A 157 -10.91 -12.62 27.91
C LEU A 157 -12.19 -12.60 28.76
N VAL A 158 -12.41 -11.53 29.52
CA VAL A 158 -13.59 -11.39 30.39
C VAL A 158 -14.85 -11.10 29.57
N THR A 159 -14.75 -10.22 28.57
CA THR A 159 -15.90 -9.78 27.77
C THR A 159 -16.22 -10.70 26.60
N ARG A 160 -15.32 -11.65 26.27
CA ARG A 160 -15.34 -12.46 25.05
C ARG A 160 -15.43 -11.60 23.78
N ARG A 161 -14.86 -10.40 23.83
CA ARG A 161 -14.87 -9.38 22.77
C ARG A 161 -13.48 -8.80 22.62
N SER A 162 -12.77 -9.14 21.55
CA SER A 162 -11.46 -8.56 21.25
C SER A 162 -11.56 -7.12 20.79
N LEU A 163 -12.71 -6.73 20.23
CA LEU A 163 -12.89 -5.50 19.47
C LEU A 163 -11.82 -5.32 18.39
N THR A 164 -11.43 -6.42 17.73
CA THR A 164 -10.42 -6.40 16.67
C THR A 164 -11.01 -6.97 15.39
N VAL A 165 -10.85 -6.26 14.27
CA VAL A 165 -11.11 -6.76 12.91
C VAL A 165 -9.77 -7.14 12.27
N GLY A 166 -9.72 -8.32 11.67
CA GLY A 166 -8.56 -8.76 10.90
C GLY A 166 -8.62 -8.25 9.46
N VAL A 167 -7.49 -7.82 8.91
CA VAL A 167 -7.35 -7.43 7.50
C VAL A 167 -6.33 -8.34 6.84
N VAL A 168 -6.76 -9.05 5.80
CA VAL A 168 -5.89 -9.88 4.97
C VAL A 168 -5.49 -9.06 3.74
N ALA A 169 -4.19 -8.85 3.55
CA ALA A 169 -3.63 -8.19 2.38
C ALA A 169 -2.53 -9.06 1.74
N PHE A 170 -2.25 -8.85 0.46
CA PHE A 170 -1.20 -9.61 -0.25
C PHE A 170 -0.13 -8.70 -0.85
N ASP A 171 -0.45 -7.43 -1.10
CA ASP A 171 0.52 -6.42 -1.48
C ASP A 171 0.07 -5.05 -0.96
N ALA A 172 0.39 -4.78 0.31
CA ALA A 172 0.06 -3.53 0.97
C ALA A 172 0.81 -2.30 0.39
N THR A 173 1.74 -2.51 -0.56
CA THR A 173 2.49 -1.41 -1.19
C THR A 173 1.75 -0.81 -2.38
N LEU A 174 0.84 -1.56 -3.00
CA LEU A 174 0.02 -1.07 -4.09
C LEU A 174 -0.99 -0.04 -3.58
N TYR A 175 -1.04 1.11 -4.25
CA TYR A 175 -1.83 2.27 -3.82
C TYR A 175 -3.30 1.92 -3.53
N GLY A 176 -3.94 1.14 -4.41
CA GLY A 176 -5.33 0.74 -4.24
C GLY A 176 -5.55 -0.10 -2.97
N GLN A 177 -4.65 -1.04 -2.67
CA GLN A 177 -4.75 -1.86 -1.45
C GLN A 177 -4.51 -1.02 -0.20
N ALA A 178 -3.45 -0.20 -0.19
CA ALA A 178 -3.14 0.69 0.93
C ALA A 178 -4.29 1.67 1.24
N ALA A 179 -4.93 2.23 0.20
CA ALA A 179 -6.07 3.11 0.35
C ALA A 179 -7.29 2.40 0.96
N THR A 180 -7.55 1.17 0.53
CA THR A 180 -8.61 0.32 1.09
C THR A 180 -8.35 -0.01 2.56
N ILE A 181 -7.13 -0.44 2.90
CA ILE A 181 -6.74 -0.74 4.29
C ILE A 181 -6.94 0.47 5.20
N ARG A 182 -6.52 1.67 4.76
CA ARG A 182 -6.77 2.92 5.49
C ARG A 182 -8.26 3.21 5.67
N GLY A 183 -9.08 2.94 4.65
CA GLY A 183 -10.54 3.07 4.76
C GLY A 183 -11.14 2.14 5.81
N VAL A 184 -10.68 0.89 5.85
CA VAL A 184 -11.08 -0.10 6.87
C VAL A 184 -10.65 0.36 8.26
N GLU A 185 -9.41 0.83 8.41
CA GLU A 185 -8.88 1.37 9.68
C GLU A 185 -9.73 2.53 10.21
N HIS A 186 -10.10 3.47 9.34
CA HIS A 186 -10.94 4.60 9.73
C HIS A 186 -12.33 4.14 10.19
N ALA A 187 -13.00 3.30 9.40
CA ALA A 187 -14.32 2.78 9.74
C ALA A 187 -14.30 1.92 11.01
N ALA A 188 -13.25 1.10 11.21
CA ALA A 188 -13.06 0.32 12.42
C ALA A 188 -12.88 1.23 13.64
N ARG A 189 -12.03 2.26 13.54
CA ARG A 189 -11.82 3.22 14.63
C ARG A 189 -13.10 3.92 15.04
N ASP A 190 -13.90 4.39 14.08
CA ASP A 190 -15.18 5.05 14.35
C ASP A 190 -16.17 4.11 15.05
N ALA A 191 -16.09 2.81 14.77
CA ALA A 191 -16.87 1.76 15.42
C ALA A 191 -16.27 1.27 16.75
N GLY A 192 -15.13 1.80 17.20
CA GLY A 192 -14.44 1.38 18.43
C GLY A 192 -13.67 0.05 18.30
N TYR A 193 -13.33 -0.36 17.08
CA TYR A 193 -12.54 -1.54 16.76
C TYR A 193 -11.08 -1.18 16.46
N PHE A 194 -10.17 -2.07 16.85
CA PHE A 194 -8.80 -2.13 16.39
C PHE A 194 -8.69 -2.92 15.09
N VAL A 195 -7.62 -2.69 14.33
CA VAL A 195 -7.31 -3.46 13.12
C VAL A 195 -6.02 -4.25 13.31
N SER A 196 -6.07 -5.54 13.05
CA SER A 196 -4.88 -6.41 12.94
C SER A 196 -4.67 -6.76 11.47
N ILE A 197 -3.52 -6.42 10.90
CA ILE A 197 -3.22 -6.68 9.48
C ILE A 197 -2.27 -7.86 9.40
N ALA A 198 -2.60 -8.84 8.56
CA ALA A 198 -1.71 -9.93 8.23
C ALA A 198 -1.53 -10.01 6.70
N SER A 199 -0.27 -10.19 6.28
CA SER A 199 0.10 -10.27 4.86
C SER A 199 0.61 -11.66 4.52
N GLY A 200 0.10 -12.22 3.41
CA GLY A 200 0.65 -13.45 2.85
C GLY A 200 2.05 -13.24 2.27
N LYS A 201 2.89 -14.28 2.32
CA LYS A 201 4.21 -14.30 1.66
C LYS A 201 4.06 -14.62 0.17
N SER A 202 2.97 -15.29 -0.19
CA SER A 202 2.64 -15.75 -1.53
C SER A 202 1.12 -15.84 -1.68
N ILE A 203 0.67 -16.06 -2.91
CA ILE A 203 -0.75 -16.10 -3.27
C ILE A 203 -1.07 -17.54 -3.69
N ASP A 204 -0.95 -18.43 -2.70
CA ASP A 204 -1.31 -19.84 -2.80
C ASP A 204 -2.23 -20.22 -1.64
N ALA A 205 -2.95 -21.33 -1.82
CA ALA A 205 -3.94 -21.85 -0.87
C ALA A 205 -3.42 -21.97 0.57
N ARG A 206 -2.16 -22.41 0.73
CA ARG A 206 -1.53 -22.57 2.04
C ARG A 206 -1.25 -21.20 2.66
N SER A 207 -0.63 -20.27 1.92
CA SER A 207 -0.35 -18.94 2.49
C SER A 207 -1.63 -18.19 2.86
N ILE A 208 -2.71 -18.34 2.09
CA ILE A 208 -4.02 -17.74 2.40
C ILE A 208 -4.59 -18.35 3.68
N ALA A 209 -4.52 -19.68 3.83
CA ALA A 209 -4.94 -20.40 5.03
C ALA A 209 -4.22 -19.89 6.26
N GLU A 210 -2.89 -19.92 6.23
CA GLU A 210 -2.03 -19.55 7.36
C GLU A 210 -2.32 -18.12 7.84
N VAL A 211 -2.44 -17.17 6.91
CA VAL A 211 -2.72 -15.78 7.24
C VAL A 211 -4.09 -15.64 7.88
N THR A 212 -5.10 -16.28 7.31
CA THR A 212 -6.47 -16.17 7.79
C THR A 212 -6.65 -16.86 9.15
N GLU A 213 -6.11 -18.07 9.30
CA GLU A 213 -6.09 -18.83 10.56
C GLU A 213 -5.31 -18.10 11.65
N SER A 214 -4.22 -17.42 11.31
CA SER A 214 -3.45 -16.61 12.28
C SER A 214 -4.27 -15.45 12.85
N LEU A 215 -5.10 -14.79 12.03
CA LEU A 215 -5.99 -13.72 12.49
C LEU A 215 -7.12 -14.30 13.35
N VAL A 216 -7.70 -15.44 12.96
CA VAL A 216 -8.71 -16.14 13.77
C VAL A 216 -8.12 -16.56 15.13
N ALA A 217 -6.87 -17.06 15.16
CA ALA A 217 -6.17 -17.40 16.39
C ALA A 217 -5.92 -16.18 17.30
N GLN A 218 -5.82 -14.98 16.73
CA GLN A 218 -5.78 -13.70 17.48
C GLN A 218 -7.16 -13.25 17.98
N SER A 219 -8.19 -14.09 17.84
CA SER A 219 -9.57 -13.80 18.27
C SER A 219 -10.16 -12.56 17.60
N VAL A 220 -9.83 -12.28 16.33
CA VAL A 220 -10.53 -11.23 15.58
C VAL A 220 -12.01 -11.56 15.47
N GLU A 221 -12.87 -10.54 15.54
CA GLU A 221 -14.33 -10.69 15.48
C GLU A 221 -14.88 -10.71 14.06
N GLY A 222 -14.04 -10.43 13.06
CA GLY A 222 -14.39 -10.46 11.65
C GLY A 222 -13.17 -10.24 10.77
N LEU A 223 -13.31 -10.53 9.48
CA LEU A 223 -12.25 -10.44 8.50
C LEU A 223 -12.65 -9.55 7.33
N VAL A 224 -11.76 -8.64 6.96
CA VAL A 224 -11.80 -7.93 5.69
C VAL A 224 -10.66 -8.43 4.81
N VAL A 225 -11.00 -8.99 3.67
CA VAL A 225 -9.99 -9.52 2.74
C VAL A 225 -9.85 -8.57 1.56
N VAL A 226 -8.68 -7.95 1.44
CA VAL A 226 -8.31 -7.15 0.28
C VAL A 226 -7.73 -8.10 -0.76
N ALA A 227 -8.61 -8.84 -1.44
CA ALA A 227 -8.27 -9.91 -2.38
C ALA A 227 -8.55 -9.48 -3.83
N PRO A 228 -7.56 -8.90 -4.54
CA PRO A 228 -7.79 -8.49 -5.91
C PRO A 228 -7.79 -9.67 -6.90
N ARG A 229 -7.37 -10.86 -6.49
CA ARG A 229 -7.16 -12.02 -7.38
C ARG A 229 -8.21 -13.10 -7.19
N ALA A 230 -8.65 -13.66 -8.32
CA ALA A 230 -9.72 -14.66 -8.35
C ALA A 230 -9.38 -15.96 -7.61
N SER A 231 -8.11 -16.39 -7.66
CA SER A 231 -7.64 -17.59 -6.95
C SER A 231 -7.82 -17.46 -5.44
N VAL A 232 -7.59 -16.27 -4.88
CA VAL A 232 -7.79 -16.00 -3.45
C VAL A 232 -9.25 -16.12 -3.07
N LEU A 233 -10.15 -15.56 -3.89
CA LEU A 233 -11.59 -15.60 -3.65
C LEU A 233 -12.14 -17.03 -3.72
N GLN A 234 -11.62 -17.86 -4.62
CA GLN A 234 -12.00 -19.26 -4.73
C GLN A 234 -11.60 -20.03 -3.48
N GLU A 235 -10.35 -19.89 -3.03
CA GLU A 235 -9.85 -20.54 -1.81
C GLU A 235 -10.63 -20.13 -0.55
N LEU A 236 -11.05 -18.87 -0.46
CA LEU A 236 -11.81 -18.36 0.68
C LEU A 236 -13.28 -18.79 0.66
N ARG A 237 -13.87 -19.03 -0.51
CA ARG A 237 -15.26 -19.47 -0.63
C ARG A 237 -15.49 -20.83 0.02
N ASP A 238 -14.53 -21.73 -0.12
CA ASP A 238 -14.64 -23.10 0.35
C ASP A 238 -14.26 -23.24 1.84
N ARG A 239 -13.94 -22.14 2.52
CA ARG A 239 -13.47 -22.11 3.91
C ARG A 239 -14.54 -21.63 4.89
N THR A 240 -14.64 -22.34 6.01
CA THR A 240 -15.41 -21.92 7.18
C THR A 240 -14.46 -21.44 8.26
N LEU A 241 -14.43 -20.13 8.52
CA LEU A 241 -13.45 -19.48 9.40
C LEU A 241 -13.98 -19.17 10.81
N GLY A 242 -15.25 -19.50 11.08
CA GLY A 242 -15.89 -19.25 12.38
C GLY A 242 -16.17 -17.77 12.70
N VAL A 243 -15.76 -16.85 11.82
CA VAL A 243 -15.98 -15.39 11.93
C VAL A 243 -16.55 -14.83 10.63
N PRO A 244 -17.35 -13.75 10.67
CA PRO A 244 -17.83 -13.07 9.48
C PRO A 244 -16.68 -12.57 8.60
N MET A 245 -16.85 -12.65 7.28
CA MET A 245 -15.87 -12.23 6.30
C MET A 245 -16.50 -11.37 5.22
N VAL A 246 -15.83 -10.29 4.83
CA VAL A 246 -16.18 -9.44 3.70
C VAL A 246 -14.97 -9.24 2.80
N ILE A 247 -15.19 -9.25 1.49
CA ILE A 247 -14.18 -8.94 0.49
C ILE A 247 -14.22 -7.44 0.20
N ALA A 248 -13.05 -6.78 0.23
CA ALA A 248 -12.90 -5.39 -0.15
C ALA A 248 -12.21 -5.29 -1.51
N GLY A 249 -12.93 -4.76 -2.51
CA GLY A 249 -12.55 -4.83 -3.93
C GLY A 249 -12.93 -6.16 -4.59
N GLY A 250 -12.47 -6.39 -5.81
CA GLY A 250 -12.68 -7.66 -6.52
C GLY A 250 -14.08 -7.85 -7.09
N SER A 251 -14.36 -9.06 -7.59
CA SER A 251 -15.59 -9.37 -8.31
C SER A 251 -16.75 -9.74 -7.38
N GLN A 252 -17.92 -9.12 -7.61
CA GLN A 252 -19.18 -9.52 -6.96
C GLN A 252 -19.64 -10.94 -7.36
N ARG A 253 -19.02 -11.55 -8.38
CA ARG A 253 -19.31 -12.93 -8.81
C ARG A 253 -18.71 -13.99 -7.88
N SER A 254 -18.00 -13.57 -6.84
CA SER A 254 -17.38 -14.47 -5.86
C SER A 254 -18.40 -15.15 -4.94
N GLY A 255 -19.66 -14.71 -4.88
CA GLY A 255 -20.67 -15.26 -3.96
C GLY A 255 -20.39 -14.95 -2.48
N LEU A 256 -19.29 -14.24 -2.18
CA LEU A 256 -18.94 -13.76 -0.86
C LEU A 256 -19.45 -12.32 -0.69
N PRO A 257 -19.82 -11.91 0.53
CA PRO A 257 -20.13 -10.51 0.81
C PRO A 257 -18.99 -9.63 0.34
N THR A 258 -19.26 -8.71 -0.59
CA THR A 258 -18.23 -7.92 -1.27
C THR A 258 -18.61 -6.44 -1.26
N ALA A 259 -17.65 -5.59 -0.90
CA ALA A 259 -17.74 -4.14 -1.02
C ALA A 259 -16.67 -3.66 -2.00
N GLY A 260 -17.08 -3.13 -3.15
CA GLY A 260 -16.15 -2.70 -4.19
C GLY A 260 -16.80 -1.80 -5.22
N ALA A 261 -15.97 -1.23 -6.10
CA ALA A 261 -16.45 -0.46 -7.24
C ALA A 261 -16.89 -1.38 -8.38
N ASP A 262 -17.88 -0.94 -9.15
CA ASP A 262 -18.22 -1.60 -10.42
C ASP A 262 -17.17 -1.25 -11.48
N GLN A 263 -16.23 -2.17 -11.66
CA GLN A 263 -15.08 -2.03 -12.55
C GLN A 263 -15.50 -2.10 -14.03
N GLU A 264 -16.54 -2.87 -14.34
CA GLU A 264 -17.09 -2.98 -15.70
C GLU A 264 -17.79 -1.68 -16.09
N ALA A 265 -18.68 -1.18 -15.23
CA ALA A 265 -19.29 0.12 -15.45
C ALA A 265 -18.25 1.26 -15.45
N GLY A 266 -17.19 1.15 -14.65
CA GLY A 266 -16.06 2.08 -14.65
C GLY A 266 -15.34 2.13 -16.01
N GLY A 267 -14.87 0.97 -16.49
CA GLY A 267 -14.20 0.84 -17.80
C GLY A 267 -15.09 1.27 -18.97
N ARG A 268 -16.38 0.93 -18.92
CA ARG A 268 -17.36 1.35 -19.93
C ARG A 268 -17.55 2.86 -19.95
N ARG A 269 -17.67 3.51 -18.78
CA ARG A 269 -17.81 4.98 -18.68
C ARG A 269 -16.59 5.71 -19.23
N ALA A 270 -15.38 5.28 -18.84
CA ALA A 270 -14.14 5.89 -19.32
C ALA A 270 -14.00 5.77 -20.85
N THR A 271 -14.30 4.60 -21.39
CA THR A 271 -14.20 4.33 -22.84
C THR A 271 -15.26 5.09 -23.62
N LYS A 272 -16.51 5.10 -23.15
CA LYS A 272 -17.59 5.90 -23.77
C LYS A 272 -17.29 7.39 -23.77
N HIS A 273 -16.67 7.90 -22.72
CA HIS A 273 -16.24 9.30 -22.70
C HIS A 273 -15.30 9.59 -23.86
N LEU A 274 -14.27 8.78 -24.07
CA LEU A 274 -13.31 8.98 -25.18
C LEU A 274 -13.97 8.84 -26.56
N LEU A 275 -14.82 7.84 -26.76
CA LEU A 275 -15.59 7.70 -28.01
C LEU A 275 -16.48 8.91 -28.27
N PHE A 276 -17.19 9.39 -27.25
CA PHE A 276 -18.03 10.59 -27.32
C PHE A 276 -17.25 11.85 -27.71
N ARG A 277 -15.96 11.94 -27.35
CA ARG A 277 -15.07 13.04 -27.75
C ARG A 277 -14.63 12.97 -29.22
N GLY A 278 -15.07 11.97 -29.98
CA GLY A 278 -14.83 11.83 -31.42
C GLY A 278 -13.68 10.88 -31.78
N HIS A 279 -13.12 10.16 -30.81
CA HIS A 279 -12.11 9.15 -31.09
C HIS A 279 -12.74 7.92 -31.76
N ARG A 280 -12.17 7.49 -32.89
CA ARG A 280 -12.67 6.33 -33.68
C ARG A 280 -12.59 5.01 -32.93
N THR A 281 -11.58 4.86 -32.08
CA THR A 281 -11.36 3.72 -31.19
C THR A 281 -10.53 4.19 -30.00
N VAL A 282 -10.42 3.34 -28.98
CA VAL A 282 -9.69 3.60 -27.74
C VAL A 282 -8.78 2.40 -27.48
N TRP A 283 -7.47 2.63 -27.39
CA TRP A 283 -6.54 1.58 -26.98
C TRP A 283 -6.62 1.34 -25.47
N HIS A 284 -6.33 0.12 -25.02
CA HIS A 284 -6.34 -0.19 -23.59
C HIS A 284 -4.98 -0.70 -23.10
N VAL A 285 -4.44 -0.02 -22.09
CA VAL A 285 -3.34 -0.52 -21.27
C VAL A 285 -3.95 -1.13 -20.00
N ALA A 286 -4.18 -2.44 -20.04
CA ALA A 286 -4.80 -3.19 -18.96
C ALA A 286 -3.81 -3.50 -17.82
N GLY A 287 -4.35 -3.81 -16.64
CA GLY A 287 -3.55 -4.41 -15.57
C GLY A 287 -3.28 -5.91 -15.79
N PRO A 288 -2.67 -6.59 -14.79
CA PRO A 288 -2.48 -8.03 -14.77
C PRO A 288 -3.78 -8.80 -14.91
N GLU A 289 -3.75 -9.90 -15.65
CA GLU A 289 -4.93 -10.69 -15.99
C GLU A 289 -5.54 -11.46 -14.81
N ASP A 290 -4.73 -11.80 -13.82
CA ASP A 290 -5.16 -12.51 -12.61
C ASP A 290 -5.91 -11.61 -11.61
N TRP A 291 -6.11 -10.33 -11.94
CA TRP A 291 -6.82 -9.35 -11.10
C TRP A 291 -8.24 -9.11 -11.60
N ASP A 292 -9.22 -9.30 -10.71
CA ASP A 292 -10.63 -9.05 -10.99
C ASP A 292 -10.91 -7.62 -11.44
N ASP A 293 -10.23 -6.66 -10.81
CA ASP A 293 -10.37 -5.25 -11.16
C ASP A 293 -9.91 -4.95 -12.59
N ALA A 294 -8.81 -5.56 -13.02
CA ALA A 294 -8.32 -5.43 -14.38
C ALA A 294 -9.26 -6.10 -15.39
N ARG A 295 -9.77 -7.28 -15.06
CA ARG A 295 -10.74 -8.01 -15.91
C ARG A 295 -12.04 -7.23 -16.07
N GLY A 296 -12.59 -6.68 -14.99
CA GLY A 296 -13.80 -5.85 -15.06
C GLY A 296 -13.60 -4.63 -15.97
N ARG A 297 -12.49 -3.90 -15.81
CA ARG A 297 -12.16 -2.75 -16.67
C ARG A 297 -12.01 -3.13 -18.13
N LEU A 298 -11.38 -4.28 -18.41
CA LEU A 298 -11.24 -4.83 -19.76
C LEU A 298 -12.61 -5.12 -20.39
N VAL A 299 -13.50 -5.83 -19.67
CA VAL A 299 -14.86 -6.14 -20.15
C VAL A 299 -15.64 -4.85 -20.43
N GLY A 300 -15.56 -3.86 -19.54
CA GLY A 300 -16.23 -2.58 -19.72
C GLY A 300 -15.75 -1.82 -20.97
N TRP A 301 -14.44 -1.87 -21.23
CA TRP A 301 -13.84 -1.29 -22.44
C TRP A 301 -14.28 -2.03 -23.71
N GLN A 302 -14.23 -3.36 -23.74
CA GLN A 302 -14.70 -4.17 -24.88
C GLN A 302 -16.18 -3.90 -25.19
N SER A 303 -17.03 -3.91 -24.16
CA SER A 303 -18.45 -3.61 -24.30
C SER A 303 -18.70 -2.21 -24.88
N ALA A 304 -17.96 -1.19 -24.43
CA ALA A 304 -18.11 0.17 -24.95
C ALA A 304 -17.72 0.28 -26.43
N LEU A 305 -16.65 -0.42 -26.86
CA LEU A 305 -16.24 -0.43 -28.26
C LEU A 305 -17.26 -1.16 -29.14
N ALA A 306 -17.74 -2.33 -28.68
CA ALA A 306 -18.75 -3.10 -29.36
C ALA A 306 -20.07 -2.31 -29.54
N ASP A 307 -20.55 -1.66 -28.47
CA ASP A 307 -21.75 -0.80 -28.50
C ASP A 307 -21.64 0.34 -29.53
N ALA A 308 -20.42 0.84 -29.78
CA ALA A 308 -20.15 1.93 -30.71
C ALA A 308 -19.80 1.45 -32.13
N GLY A 309 -19.72 0.14 -32.37
CA GLY A 309 -19.20 -0.43 -33.62
C GLY A 309 -17.75 -0.05 -33.91
N ALA A 310 -16.98 0.29 -32.86
CA ALA A 310 -15.57 0.65 -32.98
C ALA A 310 -14.70 -0.60 -33.07
N VAL A 311 -13.61 -0.52 -33.85
CA VAL A 311 -12.61 -1.60 -33.93
C VAL A 311 -11.97 -1.80 -32.56
N GLU A 312 -11.86 -3.05 -32.10
CA GLU A 312 -11.14 -3.44 -30.89
C GLU A 312 -9.62 -3.56 -31.16
N PRO A 313 -8.77 -2.64 -30.66
CA PRO A 313 -7.32 -2.75 -30.76
C PRO A 313 -6.75 -3.87 -29.90
N ARG A 314 -5.48 -4.21 -30.13
CA ARG A 314 -4.76 -5.12 -29.24
C ARG A 314 -4.64 -4.53 -27.83
N VAL A 315 -4.90 -5.35 -26.82
CA VAL A 315 -4.70 -4.99 -25.41
C VAL A 315 -3.22 -5.03 -25.06
N ILE A 316 -2.70 -3.97 -24.44
CA ILE A 316 -1.36 -3.94 -23.85
C ILE A 316 -1.48 -4.27 -22.35
N ARG A 317 -0.67 -5.19 -21.85
CA ARG A 317 -0.72 -5.62 -20.44
C ARG A 317 0.39 -4.95 -19.63
N GLY A 318 0.02 -4.36 -18.52
CA GLY A 318 0.93 -3.83 -17.51
C GLY A 318 0.83 -4.58 -16.18
N ASP A 319 1.63 -4.12 -15.22
CA ASP A 319 1.82 -4.74 -13.90
C ASP A 319 1.42 -3.81 -12.73
N TRP A 320 0.62 -2.78 -13.04
CA TRP A 320 0.26 -1.64 -12.17
C TRP A 320 1.36 -0.60 -11.93
N SER A 321 2.63 -0.90 -12.25
CA SER A 321 3.74 0.04 -12.04
C SER A 321 3.81 1.13 -13.12
N ALA A 322 4.34 2.30 -12.77
CA ALA A 322 4.65 3.34 -13.75
C ALA A 322 5.65 2.85 -14.82
N ALA A 323 6.56 1.94 -14.45
CA ALA A 323 7.54 1.38 -15.39
C ALA A 323 6.88 0.55 -16.50
N SER A 324 5.85 -0.25 -16.19
CA SER A 324 5.09 -0.96 -17.23
C SER A 324 4.26 -0.01 -18.08
N GLY A 325 3.69 1.04 -17.48
CA GLY A 325 3.05 2.14 -18.20
C GLY A 325 3.99 2.82 -19.20
N PHE A 326 5.23 3.11 -18.80
CA PHE A 326 6.23 3.70 -19.70
C PHE A 326 6.56 2.80 -20.89
N ARG A 327 6.76 1.49 -20.65
CA ARG A 327 6.97 0.52 -21.74
C ARG A 327 5.78 0.46 -22.70
N ALA A 328 4.55 0.50 -22.17
CA ALA A 328 3.33 0.57 -22.97
C ALA A 328 3.29 1.87 -23.79
N GLY A 329 3.65 3.01 -23.20
CA GLY A 329 3.71 4.30 -23.91
C GLY A 329 4.73 4.32 -25.05
N VAL A 330 5.90 3.69 -24.88
CA VAL A 330 6.90 3.51 -25.95
C VAL A 330 6.38 2.65 -27.10
N GLU A 331 5.55 1.66 -26.80
CA GLU A 331 4.88 0.86 -27.84
C GLU A 331 3.82 1.68 -28.56
N ILE A 332 2.95 2.37 -27.82
CA ILE A 332 1.88 3.25 -28.32
C ILE A 332 2.44 4.34 -29.22
N SER A 333 3.60 4.94 -28.89
CA SER A 333 4.20 6.03 -29.66
C SER A 333 4.58 5.65 -31.10
N ARG A 334 4.67 4.34 -31.39
CA ARG A 334 4.93 3.80 -32.74
C ARG A 334 3.68 3.80 -33.63
N HIS A 335 2.51 4.02 -33.06
CA HIS A 335 1.22 4.05 -33.77
C HIS A 335 0.71 5.48 -33.90
N HIS A 336 1.07 6.16 -34.99
CA HIS A 336 0.75 7.58 -35.20
C HIS A 336 -0.74 7.88 -35.44
N ASP A 337 -1.54 6.86 -35.74
CA ASP A 337 -2.99 6.91 -35.90
C ASP A 337 -3.75 6.76 -34.56
N LEU A 338 -3.05 6.41 -33.48
CA LEU A 338 -3.61 6.30 -32.14
C LEU A 338 -3.88 7.68 -31.56
N THR A 339 -5.14 7.94 -31.22
CA THR A 339 -5.56 9.24 -30.68
C THR A 339 -6.12 9.18 -29.26
N ALA A 340 -6.43 7.99 -28.74
CA ALA A 340 -6.93 7.80 -27.38
C ALA A 340 -6.46 6.49 -26.75
N VAL A 341 -6.11 6.55 -25.46
CA VAL A 341 -5.75 5.41 -24.63
C VAL A 341 -6.51 5.47 -23.30
N PHE A 342 -7.10 4.35 -22.91
CA PHE A 342 -7.62 4.10 -21.57
C PHE A 342 -6.60 3.24 -20.81
N VAL A 343 -6.02 3.80 -19.76
CA VAL A 343 -5.04 3.10 -18.92
C VAL A 343 -5.71 2.64 -17.63
N ALA A 344 -5.44 1.39 -17.23
CA ALA A 344 -6.18 0.77 -16.14
C ALA A 344 -5.90 1.39 -14.77
N ASN A 345 -4.78 2.07 -14.52
CA ASN A 345 -4.57 2.87 -13.30
C ASN A 345 -3.71 4.11 -13.55
N ASP A 346 -3.69 5.01 -12.58
CA ASP A 346 -2.99 6.29 -12.70
C ASP A 346 -1.46 6.12 -12.72
N GLN A 347 -0.90 5.14 -12.01
CA GLN A 347 0.55 4.90 -12.02
C GLN A 347 1.04 4.51 -13.42
N MET A 348 0.37 3.56 -14.08
CA MET A 348 0.68 3.23 -15.48
C MET A 348 0.36 4.42 -16.40
N ALA A 349 -0.70 5.19 -16.14
CA ALA A 349 -1.05 6.34 -16.96
C ALA A 349 0.06 7.40 -16.94
N LEU A 350 0.64 7.69 -15.77
CA LEU A 350 1.80 8.57 -15.63
C LEU A 350 3.00 8.05 -16.43
N GLY A 351 3.24 6.73 -16.40
CA GLY A 351 4.25 6.10 -17.22
C GLY A 351 4.01 6.28 -18.72
N VAL A 352 2.78 6.05 -19.19
CA VAL A 352 2.38 6.25 -20.59
C VAL A 352 2.58 7.71 -21.00
N MET A 353 2.13 8.66 -20.18
CA MET A 353 2.28 10.09 -20.43
C MET A 353 3.73 10.54 -20.52
N LEU A 354 4.63 9.94 -19.71
CA LEU A 354 6.05 10.27 -19.75
C LEU A 354 6.73 9.79 -21.06
N ALA A 355 6.20 8.76 -21.70
CA ALA A 355 6.77 8.20 -22.92
C ALA A 355 6.31 8.88 -24.22
N LEU A 356 5.19 9.63 -24.19
CA LEU A 356 4.55 10.26 -25.35
C LEU A 356 4.96 11.72 -25.53
#